data_AF-A0A1X0QS40-F1
#
_entry.id   AF-A0A1X0QS40-F1
#
_cell.length_a   1.000
_cell.length_b   1.000
_cell.length_c   1.000
_cell.angle_alpha   90.00
_cell.angle_beta   90.00
_cell.angle_gamma   90.00
#
_symmetry.space_group_name_H-M   'P 1'
#
loop_
_entity.id
_entity.type
_entity.pdbx_description
1 polymer ?
#
loop_
_entity_poly.entity_id
_entity_poly.type
_entity_poly.pdbx_seq_one_letter_code
_entity_poly.pdbx_strand_id
1 'polypeptide(L)'
;VEDEMHFILLCPKKFEVWVRVWHHFFGALALTVNTMEQAIFHLRFPPQKLSAFSNESIVGCAFWCIWRAHWMFIFNGHPFIPSKVFRAIIGCLESFKH
;
A
#
# COMPACT_ATOMS: atom_id res chain seq x y z
N VAL A 1 -8.14 14.47 14.23
CA VAL A 1 -8.74 13.14 14.45
C VAL A 1 -8.35 12.30 13.26
N GLU A 2 -7.74 11.13 13.49
CA GLU A 2 -7.37 10.22 12.40
C GLU A 2 -8.61 9.33 12.13
N ASP A 3 -9.22 9.47 10.97
CA ASP A 3 -10.24 8.54 10.46
C ASP A 3 -9.58 7.43 9.62
N GLU A 4 -10.32 6.38 9.28
CA GLU A 4 -9.80 5.21 8.57
C GLU A 4 -9.09 5.59 7.26
N MET A 5 -9.67 6.49 6.47
CA MET A 5 -9.09 6.91 5.19
C MET A 5 -7.87 7.81 5.39
N HIS A 6 -7.85 8.63 6.44
CA HIS A 6 -6.67 9.40 6.82
C HIS A 6 -5.52 8.51 7.31
N PHE A 7 -5.86 7.46 8.06
CA PHE A 7 -4.91 6.47 8.50
C PHE A 7 -4.29 5.73 7.32
N ILE A 8 -5.07 5.40 6.29
CA ILE A 8 -4.64 4.51 5.23
C ILE A 8 -4.04 5.26 4.04
N LEU A 9 -4.65 6.37 3.64
CA LEU A 9 -4.45 6.98 2.32
C LEU A 9 -4.20 8.49 2.36
N LEU A 10 -5.00 9.28 3.08
CA LEU A 10 -5.02 10.74 2.90
C LEU A 10 -3.77 11.48 3.40
N CYS A 11 -2.88 10.79 4.14
CA CYS A 11 -1.56 11.31 4.47
C CYS A 11 -0.66 11.33 3.20
N PRO A 12 0.00 12.45 2.83
CA PRO A 12 0.80 12.56 1.61
C PRO A 12 1.87 11.47 1.45
N LYS A 13 2.55 11.11 2.54
CA LYS A 13 3.57 10.06 2.53
C LYS A 13 2.98 8.67 2.31
N LYS A 14 1.81 8.37 2.88
CA LYS A 14 1.11 7.09 2.71
C LYS A 14 0.54 7.00 1.30
N PHE A 15 -0.04 8.09 0.79
CA PHE A 15 -0.49 8.22 -0.59
C PHE A 15 0.62 7.94 -1.59
N GLU A 16 1.83 8.48 -1.38
CA GLU A 16 2.97 8.22 -2.26
C GLU A 16 3.35 6.73 -2.32
N VAL A 17 3.26 6.01 -1.19
CA VAL A 17 3.46 4.55 -1.17
C VAL A 17 2.41 3.86 -2.03
N TRP A 18 1.14 4.23 -1.87
CA TRP A 18 0.06 3.68 -2.66
C TRP A 18 0.22 3.96 -4.15
N VAL A 19 0.61 5.17 -4.56
CA VAL A 19 0.88 5.50 -5.97
C VAL A 19 1.96 4.58 -6.54
N ARG A 20 3.03 4.31 -5.79
CA ARG A 20 4.10 3.40 -6.21
C ARG A 20 3.60 1.96 -6.36
N VAL A 21 2.83 1.46 -5.39
CA VAL A 21 2.18 0.14 -5.46
C VAL A 21 1.26 0.06 -6.67
N TRP A 22 0.41 1.07 -6.85
CA TRP A 22 -0.58 1.11 -7.92
C TRP A 22 0.08 1.06 -9.28
N HIS A 23 1.05 1.95 -9.48
CA HIS A 23 1.83 2.03 -10.72
C HIS A 23 2.56 0.72 -11.03
N HIS A 24 3.14 0.07 -10.01
CA HIS A 24 3.93 -1.14 -10.18
C HIS A 24 3.06 -2.35 -10.56
N PHE A 25 1.94 -2.58 -9.86
CA PHE A 25 1.14 -3.79 -10.01
C PHE A 25 -0.05 -3.67 -10.94
N PHE A 26 -0.63 -2.48 -11.06
CA PHE A 26 -1.85 -2.22 -11.85
C PHE A 26 -1.60 -1.29 -13.05
N GLY A 27 -0.35 -0.86 -13.24
CA GLY A 27 0.06 0.02 -14.35
C GLY A 27 -0.22 1.50 -14.10
N ALA A 28 -0.08 2.33 -15.14
CA ALA A 28 -0.18 3.79 -15.05
C ALA A 28 -1.62 4.32 -14.87
N LEU A 29 -2.47 3.58 -14.18
CA LEU A 29 -3.80 4.02 -13.77
C LEU A 29 -3.67 5.07 -12.68
N ALA A 30 -4.40 6.19 -12.83
CA ALA A 30 -4.44 7.22 -11.81
C ALA A 30 -5.02 6.64 -10.51
N LEU A 31 -4.26 6.73 -9.42
CA LEU A 31 -4.77 6.39 -8.10
C LEU A 31 -5.75 7.46 -7.66
N THR A 32 -6.98 7.06 -7.36
CA THR A 32 -8.00 7.92 -6.75
C THR A 32 -8.41 7.37 -5.39
N VAL A 33 -9.01 8.22 -4.55
CA VAL A 33 -9.61 7.79 -3.28
C VAL A 33 -10.65 6.70 -3.52
N ASN A 34 -11.54 6.90 -4.49
CA ASN A 34 -12.57 5.91 -4.86
C ASN A 34 -11.97 4.56 -5.27
N THR A 35 -10.92 4.54 -6.11
CA THR A 35 -10.28 3.26 -6.49
C THR A 35 -9.65 2.53 -5.31
N MET A 36 -9.15 3.27 -4.32
CA MET A 36 -8.63 2.68 -3.08
C MET A 36 -9.74 2.14 -2.19
N GLU A 37 -10.85 2.87 -2.05
CA GLU A 37 -12.02 2.41 -1.31
C GLU A 37 -12.61 1.14 -1.92
N GLN A 38 -12.73 1.09 -3.25
CA GLN A 38 -13.17 -0.12 -3.96
C GLN A 38 -12.24 -1.32 -3.69
N ALA A 39 -10.93 -1.10 -3.67
CA ALA A 39 -9.98 -2.17 -3.41
C ALA A 39 -9.97 -2.64 -1.95
N ILE A 40 -10.05 -1.71 -0.98
CA ILE A 40 -9.95 -2.02 0.45
C ILE A 40 -11.27 -2.56 1.00
N PHE A 41 -12.39 -1.89 0.73
CA PHE A 41 -13.66 -2.21 1.36
C PHE A 41 -14.51 -3.18 0.53
N HIS A 42 -14.27 -3.27 -0.78
CA HIS A 42 -15.08 -4.10 -1.68
C HIS A 42 -14.29 -5.17 -2.42
N LEU A 43 -12.97 -5.27 -2.20
CA LEU A 43 -12.08 -6.22 -2.91
C LEU A 43 -12.23 -6.14 -4.44
N ARG A 44 -12.52 -4.94 -4.95
CA ARG A 44 -12.65 -4.66 -6.38
C ARG A 44 -11.37 -4.00 -6.87
N PHE A 45 -10.58 -4.78 -7.60
CA PHE A 45 -9.27 -4.37 -8.07
C PHE A 45 -9.27 -4.04 -9.57
N PRO A 46 -8.45 -3.07 -10.00
CA PRO A 46 -8.23 -2.86 -11.42
C PRO A 46 -7.49 -4.05 -12.05
N PRO A 47 -7.48 -4.16 -13.39
CA PRO A 47 -6.72 -5.17 -14.09
C PRO A 47 -5.23 -5.13 -13.69
N GLN A 48 -4.71 -6.29 -13.31
CA GLN A 48 -3.33 -6.41 -12.86
C GLN A 48 -2.39 -6.49 -14.05
N LYS A 49 -1.25 -5.80 -13.97
CA LYS A 49 -0.16 -5.87 -14.96
C LYS A 49 0.81 -7.02 -14.68
N LEU A 50 0.99 -7.39 -13.42
CA LEU A 50 1.94 -8.41 -12.98
C LEU A 50 1.21 -9.54 -12.25
N SER A 51 1.06 -10.71 -12.87
CA SER A 51 0.30 -11.84 -12.31
C SER A 51 1.04 -12.67 -11.23
N ALA A 52 2.19 -12.20 -10.74
CA ALA A 52 3.03 -12.97 -9.83
C ALA A 52 2.47 -13.10 -8.40
N PHE A 53 1.49 -12.26 -8.04
CA PHE A 53 0.88 -12.21 -6.71
C PHE A 53 -0.62 -11.95 -6.85
N SER A 54 -1.44 -12.39 -5.90
CA SER A 54 -2.86 -12.00 -5.89
C SER A 54 -3.04 -10.52 -5.54
N ASN A 55 -4.12 -9.91 -6.01
CA ASN A 55 -4.40 -8.49 -5.74
C ASN A 55 -4.61 -8.23 -4.24
N GLU A 56 -5.25 -9.17 -3.55
CA GLU A 56 -5.45 -9.16 -2.10
C GLU A 56 -4.12 -9.19 -1.36
N SER A 57 -3.17 -10.03 -1.83
CA SER A 57 -1.83 -10.11 -1.25
C SER A 57 -1.09 -8.78 -1.40
N ILE A 58 -1.20 -8.13 -2.57
CA ILE A 58 -0.58 -6.83 -2.82
C ILE A 58 -1.13 -5.76 -1.89
N VAL A 59 -2.46 -5.62 -1.81
CA VAL A 59 -3.11 -4.61 -0.97
C VAL A 59 -2.88 -4.90 0.51
N GLY A 60 -2.98 -6.17 0.93
CA GLY A 60 -2.72 -6.59 2.30
C GLY A 60 -1.28 -6.32 2.75
N CYS A 61 -0.28 -6.67 1.91
CA CYS A 61 1.12 -6.38 2.19
C CYS A 61 1.40 -4.88 2.24
N ALA A 62 0.80 -4.11 1.34
CA ALA A 62 0.91 -2.66 1.33
C ALA A 62 0.37 -2.05 2.62
N PHE A 63 -0.84 -2.46 3.02
CA PHE A 63 -1.46 -2.03 4.26
C PHE A 63 -0.59 -2.37 5.48
N TRP A 64 -0.15 -3.63 5.59
CA TRP A 64 0.69 -4.10 6.69
C TRP A 64 2.00 -3.31 6.81
N CYS A 65 2.69 -3.08 5.69
CA CYS A 65 3.95 -2.35 5.71
C CYS A 65 3.77 -0.86 6.03
N ILE A 66 2.69 -0.24 5.54
CA ILE A 66 2.33 1.15 5.89
C ILE A 66 2.02 1.24 7.39
N TRP A 67 1.18 0.34 7.90
CA TRP A 67 0.83 0.24 9.32
C TRP A 67 2.09 0.12 10.18
N ARG A 68 2.95 -0.86 9.89
CA ARG A 68 4.21 -1.07 10.61
C ARG A 68 5.11 0.17 10.57
N ALA A 69 5.29 0.79 9.41
CA ALA A 69 6.12 1.98 9.28
C ALA A 69 5.55 3.19 10.02
N HIS A 70 4.22 3.34 10.04
CA HIS A 70 3.55 4.39 10.79
C HIS A 70 3.79 4.23 12.30
N TRP A 71 3.60 3.03 12.85
CA TRP A 71 3.80 2.82 14.29
C TRP A 71 5.27 2.89 14.71
N MET A 72 6.20 2.46 13.85
CA MET A 72 7.64 2.69 14.07
C MET A 72 7.98 4.19 14.11
N PHE A 73 7.28 5.02 13.33
CA PHE A 73 7.43 6.47 13.41
C PHE A 73 6.89 7.04 14.72
N ILE A 74 5.67 6.65 15.10
CA ILE A 74 5.02 7.16 16.31
C ILE A 74 5.76 6.74 17.58
N PHE A 75 6.10 5.46 17.73
CA PHE A 75 6.65 4.93 18.98
C PHE A 75 8.18 4.91 19.05
N ASN A 76 8.85 4.76 17.90
CA ASN A 76 10.31 4.59 17.85
C ASN A 76 11.02 5.76 17.16
N GLY A 77 10.31 6.82 16.77
CA GLY A 77 10.87 7.98 16.07
C GLY A 77 11.50 7.66 14.71
N HIS A 78 11.26 6.47 14.15
CA HIS A 78 11.85 6.06 12.88
C HIS A 78 11.18 6.81 11.73
N PRO A 79 11.93 7.49 10.84
CA PRO A 79 11.31 8.29 9.81
C PRO A 79 10.50 7.44 8.82
N PHE A 80 9.27 7.85 8.56
CA PHE A 80 8.47 7.28 7.47
C PHE A 80 9.03 7.76 6.12
N ILE A 81 9.61 6.82 5.36
CA ILE A 81 10.22 7.06 4.05
C ILE A 81 9.51 6.19 3.00
N PRO A 82 8.68 6.77 2.10
CA PRO A 82 7.84 6.01 1.16
C PRO A 82 8.59 4.97 0.33
N SER A 83 9.78 5.30 -0.17
CA SER A 83 10.60 4.37 -0.96
C SER A 83 11.14 3.17 -0.16
N LYS A 84 11.37 3.32 1.15
CA LYS A 84 11.73 2.19 2.03
C LYS A 84 10.53 1.31 2.29
N VAL A 85 9.37 1.91 2.55
CA VAL A 85 8.11 1.18 2.75
C VAL A 85 7.76 0.38 1.49
N PHE A 86 7.84 0.98 0.31
CA PHE A 86 7.61 0.27 -0.95
C PHE A 86 8.53 -0.95 -1.13
N ARG A 87 9.83 -0.84 -0.83
CA ARG A 87 10.74 -1.99 -0.86
C ARG A 87 10.37 -3.07 0.16
N ALA A 88 9.93 -2.68 1.35
CA ALA A 88 9.45 -3.63 2.34
C ALA A 88 8.20 -4.38 1.86
N ILE A 89 7.31 -3.73 1.09
CA ILE A 89 6.14 -4.37 0.48
C ILE A 89 6.57 -5.44 -0.52
N ILE A 90 7.54 -5.15 -1.39
CA ILE A 90 8.07 -6.13 -2.34
C ILE A 90 8.66 -7.34 -1.60
N GLY A 91 9.51 -7.10 -0.60
CA GLY A 91 10.07 -8.20 0.20
C GLY A 91 9.02 -8.99 0.99
N CYS A 92 7.97 -8.32 1.48
CA CYS A 92 6.82 -8.97 2.12
C CYS A 92 6.10 -9.89 1.14
N LEU A 93 5.82 -9.42 -0.08
CA LEU A 93 5.18 -10.22 -1.13
C LEU A 93 6.02 -11.44 -1.52
N GLU A 94 7.32 -11.27 -1.67
CA GLU A 94 8.24 -12.35 -2.03
C GLU A 94 8.25 -13.48 -0.97
N SER A 95 7.99 -13.17 0.30
CA SER A 95 7.89 -14.20 1.34
C SER A 95 6.71 -15.16 1.16
N PHE A 96 5.68 -14.79 0.39
CA PHE A 96 4.53 -15.65 0.06
C PHE A 96 4.77 -16.59 -1.13
N LYS A 97 5.93 -16.51 -1.81
CA LYS A 97 6.27 -17.41 -2.93
C LYS A 97 6.81 -18.78 -2.50
N HIS A 98 6.97 -19.00 -1.20
CA HIS A 98 7.53 -20.23 -0.62
C HIS A 98 6.44 -21.21 -0.19
#